data_AF-A0A7Z0P4H4-F1
#
_entry.id   AF-A0A7Z0P4H4-F1
#
_cell.length_a   1.000
_cell.length_b   1.000
_cell.length_c   1.000
_cell.angle_alpha   90.00
_cell.angle_beta   90.00
_cell.angle_gamma   90.00
#
_symmetry.space_group_name_H-M   'P 1'
#
loop_
_entity.id
_entity.type
_entity.pdbx_description
1 polymer ?
#
loop_
_entity_poly.entity_id
_entity_poly.type
_entity_poly.pdbx_seq_one_letter_code
_entity_poly.pdbx_strand_id
1 'polypeptide(L)'
;MEWAFLSSRLGAIDLYVSKCTHCEELCCWQGKEYDEEENEFTDGILVIPEVSATPMPHPDMPELVKGDYQEARSIVDKSPRGAAALLRLCVQKLCIELGETTGSIDKDIKSLVIKGLPVGIQQALDVVRVVGNHAVHPGELTEEDIADVAISLFELINAIVEDRIARPKALEALYQRLPEGARKAIEKRDGQ
;
A
#
# COMPACT_ATOMS: atom_id res chain seq x y z
N MET A 1 -7.93 -5.45 -27.81
CA MET A 1 -8.70 -5.42 -26.55
C MET A 1 -10.15 -5.30 -26.99
N GLU A 2 -11.00 -6.29 -26.74
CA GLU A 2 -12.42 -6.22 -27.11
C GLU A 2 -13.19 -5.52 -25.99
N TRP A 3 -13.97 -4.51 -26.33
CA TRP A 3 -14.78 -3.73 -25.39
C TRP A 3 -16.22 -4.21 -25.50
N ALA A 4 -16.81 -4.66 -24.39
CA ALA A 4 -18.20 -5.07 -24.34
C ALA A 4 -19.06 -3.97 -23.72
N PHE A 5 -20.11 -3.55 -24.41
CA PHE A 5 -21.06 -2.53 -23.95
C PHE A 5 -21.94 -3.07 -22.81
N LEU A 6 -22.07 -2.33 -21.71
CA LEU A 6 -22.96 -2.68 -20.60
C LEU A 6 -24.33 -1.98 -20.76
N SER A 7 -25.34 -2.73 -21.18
CA SER A 7 -26.73 -2.24 -21.16
C SER A 7 -27.44 -2.56 -19.84
N SER A 8 -28.19 -1.62 -19.27
CA SER A 8 -29.07 -1.87 -18.13
C SER A 8 -30.55 -1.74 -18.51
N ARG A 9 -31.45 -2.14 -17.60
CA ARG A 9 -32.91 -1.98 -17.79
C ARG A 9 -33.37 -0.52 -17.90
N LEU A 10 -32.52 0.46 -17.56
CA LEU A 10 -32.83 1.89 -17.60
C LEU A 10 -32.34 2.59 -18.88
N GLY A 11 -31.65 1.86 -19.78
CA GLY A 11 -31.07 2.39 -21.00
C GLY A 11 -29.59 2.04 -21.18
N ALA A 12 -29.02 2.53 -22.28
CA ALA A 12 -27.58 2.58 -22.52
C ALA A 12 -26.92 3.30 -21.34
N ILE A 13 -26.02 2.62 -20.63
CA ILE A 13 -25.09 3.29 -19.72
C ILE A 13 -23.79 3.37 -20.53
N ASP A 14 -23.14 4.52 -20.57
CA ASP A 14 -21.88 4.73 -21.29
C ASP A 14 -20.71 4.04 -20.57
N LEU A 15 -20.89 2.77 -20.21
CA LEU A 15 -19.95 1.91 -19.51
C LEU A 15 -19.56 0.72 -20.37
N TYR A 16 -18.27 0.44 -20.37
CA TYR A 16 -17.66 -0.61 -21.15
C TYR A 16 -16.82 -1.52 -20.27
N VAL A 17 -16.73 -2.79 -20.63
CA VAL A 17 -15.89 -3.77 -19.94
C VAL A 17 -14.81 -4.31 -20.87
N SER A 18 -13.61 -4.45 -20.34
CA SER A 18 -12.51 -5.19 -20.97
C SER A 18 -11.85 -6.13 -19.96
N LYS A 19 -10.94 -7.00 -20.42
CA LYS A 19 -10.13 -7.86 -19.55
C LYS A 19 -8.68 -7.38 -19.55
N CYS A 20 -8.07 -7.31 -18.37
CA CYS A 20 -6.65 -7.04 -18.24
C CYS A 20 -5.83 -8.18 -18.85
N THR A 21 -4.88 -7.86 -19.73
CA THR A 21 -4.05 -8.87 -20.41
C THR A 21 -3.00 -9.50 -19.49
N HIS A 22 -2.77 -8.95 -18.30
CA HIS A 22 -1.79 -9.45 -17.35
C HIS A 22 -2.40 -10.35 -16.26
N CYS A 23 -3.50 -9.89 -15.64
CA CYS A 23 -4.14 -10.61 -14.52
C CYS A 23 -5.51 -11.22 -14.87
N GLU A 24 -6.01 -11.02 -16.09
CA GLU A 24 -7.32 -11.51 -16.57
C GLU A 24 -8.56 -10.97 -15.84
N GLU A 25 -8.37 -10.07 -14.86
CA GLU A 25 -9.44 -9.38 -14.15
C GLU A 25 -10.22 -8.42 -15.06
N LEU A 26 -11.48 -8.17 -14.70
CA LEU A 26 -12.36 -7.26 -15.43
C LEU A 26 -11.98 -5.79 -15.17
N CYS A 27 -11.89 -5.01 -16.24
CA CYS A 27 -11.75 -3.57 -16.21
C CYS A 27 -13.06 -2.93 -16.64
N CYS A 28 -13.51 -1.87 -15.96
CA CYS A 28 -14.70 -1.10 -16.31
C CYS A 28 -14.30 0.32 -16.70
N TRP A 29 -14.90 0.84 -17.76
CA TRP A 29 -14.57 2.12 -18.36
C TRP A 29 -15.82 2.96 -18.57
N GLN A 30 -15.71 4.28 -18.46
CA GLN A 30 -16.76 5.23 -18.81
C GLN A 30 -16.40 5.96 -20.09
N GLY A 31 -17.26 5.89 -21.11
CA GLY A 31 -17.11 6.64 -22.35
C GLY A 31 -17.24 8.15 -22.12
N LYS A 32 -16.40 8.94 -22.79
CA LYS A 32 -16.37 10.41 -22.67
C LYS A 32 -16.78 11.13 -23.93
N GLU A 33 -16.06 10.86 -25.01
CA GLU A 33 -16.27 11.53 -26.30
C GLU A 33 -16.93 10.52 -27.23
N TYR A 34 -18.15 10.84 -27.64
CA TYR A 34 -18.93 10.02 -28.55
C TYR A 34 -18.73 10.52 -29.98
N ASP A 35 -18.29 9.64 -30.87
CA ASP A 35 -18.24 9.90 -32.30
C ASP A 35 -19.58 9.47 -32.93
N GLU A 36 -20.32 10.44 -33.46
CA GLU A 36 -21.61 10.19 -34.10
C GLU A 36 -21.48 9.50 -35.46
N GLU A 37 -20.35 9.66 -36.16
CA GLU A 37 -20.11 9.08 -37.48
C GLU A 37 -19.75 7.59 -37.37
N GLU A 38 -18.90 7.25 -36.39
CA GLU A 38 -18.50 5.85 -36.14
C GLU A 38 -19.42 5.14 -35.14
N ASN A 39 -20.31 5.87 -34.46
CA ASN A 39 -21.25 5.36 -33.45
C ASN A 39 -20.53 4.63 -32.30
N GLU A 40 -19.37 5.14 -31.91
CA GLU A 40 -18.49 4.59 -30.88
C GLU A 40 -17.88 5.72 -30.02
N PHE A 41 -17.41 5.40 -28.81
CA PHE A 41 -16.66 6.37 -28.01
C PHE A 41 -15.19 6.32 -28.38
N THR A 42 -14.59 7.49 -28.62
CA THR A 42 -13.18 7.64 -28.99
C THR A 42 -12.25 7.78 -27.78
N ASP A 43 -12.81 8.18 -26.63
CA ASP A 43 -12.09 8.32 -25.37
C ASP A 43 -12.92 7.77 -24.18
N GLY A 44 -12.23 7.35 -23.11
CA GLY A 44 -12.87 6.84 -21.91
C GLY A 44 -11.99 6.86 -20.65
N ILE A 45 -12.61 7.02 -19.48
CA ILE A 45 -11.95 6.92 -18.18
C ILE A 45 -12.02 5.49 -17.67
N LEU A 46 -10.90 4.93 -17.21
CA LEU A 46 -10.90 3.69 -16.43
C LEU A 46 -11.58 3.92 -15.07
N VAL A 47 -12.72 3.28 -14.84
CA VAL A 47 -13.47 3.30 -13.57
C VAL A 47 -12.96 2.20 -12.64
N ILE A 48 -12.62 1.03 -13.19
CA ILE A 48 -12.13 -0.14 -12.44
C ILE A 48 -11.00 -0.81 -13.24
N PRO A 49 -9.84 -1.12 -12.64
CA PRO A 49 -9.45 -0.75 -11.28
C PRO A 49 -9.26 0.77 -11.16
N GLU A 50 -9.49 1.29 -9.96
CA GLU A 50 -9.20 2.69 -9.65
C GLU A 50 -7.69 2.92 -9.78
N VAL A 51 -7.30 3.82 -10.68
CA VAL A 51 -5.89 4.15 -10.90
C VAL A 51 -5.47 5.15 -9.84
N SER A 52 -4.62 4.72 -8.91
CA SER A 52 -3.96 5.61 -7.96
C SER A 52 -2.49 5.75 -8.33
N ALA A 53 -1.94 6.96 -8.23
CA ALA A 53 -0.50 7.22 -8.41
C ALA A 53 0.37 6.59 -7.31
N THR A 54 -0.25 5.99 -6.30
CA THR A 54 0.42 5.36 -5.16
C THR A 54 0.87 3.93 -5.48
N PRO A 55 1.97 3.46 -4.87
CA PRO A 55 2.46 2.10 -5.09
C PRO A 55 1.48 1.05 -4.59
N MET A 56 1.49 -0.14 -5.20
CA MET A 56 0.73 -1.30 -4.73
C MET A 56 1.26 -1.77 -3.36
N PRO A 57 0.41 -2.38 -2.51
CA PRO A 57 0.88 -2.98 -1.27
C PRO A 57 1.91 -4.07 -1.57
N HIS A 58 2.95 -4.12 -0.75
CA HIS A 58 3.97 -5.16 -0.84
C HIS A 58 3.34 -6.57 -0.77
N PRO A 59 3.80 -7.56 -1.56
CA PRO A 59 3.22 -8.90 -1.59
C PRO A 59 3.21 -9.63 -0.23
N ASP A 60 4.26 -9.44 0.58
CA ASP A 60 4.37 -9.97 1.95
C ASP A 60 3.73 -9.07 3.02
N MET A 61 2.94 -8.05 2.63
CA MET A 61 2.24 -7.21 3.60
C MET A 61 1.18 -8.02 4.36
N PRO A 62 1.12 -7.94 5.71
CA PRO A 62 0.11 -8.64 6.49
C PRO A 62 -1.31 -8.19 6.10
N GLU A 63 -2.25 -9.14 6.06
CA GLU A 63 -3.62 -8.87 5.58
C GLU A 63 -4.34 -7.80 6.41
N LEU A 64 -4.07 -7.76 7.72
CA LEU A 64 -4.61 -6.75 8.64
C LEU A 64 -4.19 -5.31 8.28
N VAL A 65 -3.03 -5.14 7.65
CA VAL A 65 -2.49 -3.86 7.19
C VAL A 65 -2.90 -3.58 5.75
N LYS A 66 -2.94 -4.62 4.90
CA LYS A 66 -3.21 -4.52 3.47
C LYS A 66 -4.58 -3.93 3.15
N GLY A 67 -5.61 -4.26 3.93
CA GLY A 67 -6.96 -3.69 3.75
C GLY A 67 -6.99 -2.17 3.90
N ASP A 68 -6.48 -1.66 5.04
CA ASP A 68 -6.39 -0.22 5.30
C ASP A 68 -5.48 0.48 4.29
N TYR A 69 -4.40 -0.18 3.85
CA TYR A 69 -3.49 0.36 2.84
C TYR A 69 -4.23 0.55 1.51
N GLN A 70 -4.99 -0.45 1.06
CA GLN A 70 -5.78 -0.37 -0.16
C GLN A 70 -6.89 0.68 -0.07
N GLU A 71 -7.55 0.81 1.09
CA GLU A 71 -8.53 1.87 1.34
C GLU A 71 -7.88 3.25 1.29
N ALA A 72 -6.70 3.42 1.88
CA ALA A 72 -5.96 4.67 1.78
C ALA A 72 -5.66 5.02 0.31
N ARG A 73 -5.28 4.03 -0.52
CA ARG A 73 -4.99 4.24 -1.95
C ARG A 73 -6.22 4.71 -2.74
N SER A 74 -7.41 4.20 -2.44
CA SER A 74 -8.64 4.56 -3.16
C SER A 74 -9.15 5.96 -2.83
N ILE A 75 -8.75 6.50 -1.67
CA ILE A 75 -9.20 7.82 -1.21
C ILE A 75 -8.15 8.91 -1.25
N VAL A 76 -6.86 8.61 -1.47
CA VAL A 76 -5.77 9.60 -1.36
C VAL A 76 -5.99 10.84 -2.23
N ASP A 77 -6.46 10.67 -3.47
CA ASP A 77 -6.67 11.79 -4.40
C ASP A 77 -7.92 12.62 -4.05
N LYS A 78 -8.88 12.02 -3.33
CA LYS A 78 -10.15 12.65 -2.91
C LYS A 78 -10.06 13.24 -1.50
N SER A 79 -9.26 12.62 -0.64
CA SER A 79 -9.10 12.95 0.77
C SER A 79 -7.69 12.56 1.24
N PRO A 80 -6.67 13.37 0.94
CA PRO A 80 -5.31 13.15 1.44
C PRO A 80 -5.24 13.02 2.97
N ARG A 81 -6.09 13.78 3.67
CA ARG A 81 -6.22 13.73 5.14
C ARG A 81 -6.76 12.38 5.62
N GLY A 82 -7.78 11.84 4.96
CA GLY A 82 -8.33 10.52 5.27
C GLY A 82 -7.31 9.42 5.01
N ALA A 83 -6.63 9.48 3.86
CA ALA A 83 -5.57 8.54 3.52
C ALA A 83 -4.41 8.57 4.54
N ALA A 84 -3.94 9.76 4.94
CA ALA A 84 -2.89 9.89 5.95
C ALA A 84 -3.30 9.28 7.31
N ALA A 85 -4.57 9.40 7.71
CA ALA A 85 -5.08 8.78 8.93
C ALA A 85 -5.10 7.24 8.82
N LEU A 86 -5.55 6.69 7.69
CA LEU A 86 -5.52 5.26 7.42
C LEU A 86 -4.08 4.72 7.36
N LEU A 87 -3.14 5.46 6.77
CA LEU A 87 -1.73 5.06 6.70
C LEU A 87 -1.06 5.07 8.07
N ARG A 88 -1.45 6.01 8.95
CA ARG A 88 -1.03 5.98 10.35
C ARG A 88 -1.57 4.73 11.07
N LEU A 89 -2.81 4.34 10.81
CA LEU A 89 -3.38 3.09 11.34
C LEU A 89 -2.64 1.86 10.80
N CYS A 90 -2.27 1.86 9.51
CA CYS A 90 -1.44 0.83 8.89
C CYS A 90 -0.12 0.64 9.65
N VAL A 91 0.58 1.74 9.97
CA VAL A 91 1.82 1.69 10.74
C VAL A 91 1.59 1.11 12.13
N GLN A 92 0.53 1.51 12.83
CA GLN A 92 0.20 0.95 14.15
C GLN A 92 -0.03 -0.55 14.09
N LYS A 93 -0.85 -1.02 13.12
CA LYS A 93 -1.10 -2.44 12.92
C LYS A 93 0.17 -3.20 12.53
N LEU A 94 1.03 -2.61 11.71
CA LEU A 94 2.30 -3.21 11.33
C LEU A 94 3.25 -3.35 12.53
N CYS A 95 3.29 -2.37 13.44
CA CYS A 95 4.04 -2.50 14.69
C CYS A 95 3.57 -3.69 15.54
N ILE A 96 2.25 -3.93 15.60
CA ILE A 96 1.68 -5.10 16.29
C ILE A 96 2.13 -6.40 15.64
N GLU A 97 2.10 -6.50 14.31
CA GLU A 97 2.60 -7.66 13.56
C GLU A 97 4.10 -7.92 13.78
N LEU A 98 4.88 -6.87 14.02
CA LEU A 98 6.31 -6.96 14.36
C LEU A 98 6.56 -7.28 15.86
N GLY A 99 5.49 -7.53 16.62
CA GLY A 99 5.55 -7.94 18.03
C GLY A 99 5.66 -6.79 19.03
N GLU A 100 5.33 -5.56 18.64
CA GLU A 100 5.22 -4.43 19.56
C GLU A 100 3.81 -4.32 20.15
N THR A 101 3.69 -3.98 21.43
CA THR A 101 2.39 -3.91 22.13
C THR A 101 2.22 -2.64 22.96
N THR A 102 2.97 -1.57 22.66
CA THR A 102 3.02 -0.42 23.57
C THR A 102 1.81 0.51 23.45
N GLY A 103 1.00 0.35 22.40
CA GLY A 103 -0.21 1.12 22.14
C GLY A 103 0.05 2.58 21.75
N SER A 104 1.31 2.98 21.61
CA SER A 104 1.74 4.32 21.25
C SER A 104 2.75 4.22 20.13
N ILE A 105 2.41 4.80 18.98
CA ILE A 105 3.25 4.78 17.79
C ILE A 105 4.67 5.29 18.07
N ASP A 106 4.83 6.29 18.95
CA ASP A 106 6.12 6.81 19.41
C ASP A 106 7.00 5.74 20.06
N LYS A 107 6.40 4.97 20.97
CA LYS A 107 7.09 3.92 21.71
C LYS A 107 7.40 2.74 20.82
N ASP A 108 6.47 2.38 19.92
CA ASP A 108 6.67 1.30 18.95
C ASP A 108 7.79 1.64 17.95
N ILE A 109 7.81 2.85 17.39
CA ILE A 109 8.89 3.33 16.51
C ILE A 109 10.23 3.25 17.24
N LYS A 110 10.31 3.76 18.48
CA LYS A 110 11.53 3.72 19.29
C LYS A 110 12.00 2.29 19.55
N SER A 111 11.08 1.37 19.81
CA SER A 111 11.38 -0.05 20.02
C SER A 111 11.93 -0.71 18.74
N LEU A 112 11.30 -0.46 17.60
CA LEU A 112 11.76 -0.96 16.30
C LEU A 112 13.16 -0.43 15.94
N VAL A 113 13.46 0.84 16.24
CA VAL A 113 14.81 1.42 16.07
C VAL A 113 15.85 0.69 16.92
N ILE A 114 15.53 0.37 18.17
CA ILE A 114 16.42 -0.43 19.04
C ILE A 114 16.64 -1.83 18.44
N LYS A 115 15.62 -2.40 17.77
CA LYS A 115 15.70 -3.68 17.06
C LYS A 115 16.38 -3.60 15.70
N GLY A 116 16.97 -2.47 15.33
CA GLY A 116 17.77 -2.30 14.11
C GLY A 116 16.99 -1.77 12.90
N LEU A 117 15.87 -1.08 13.10
CA LEU A 117 15.18 -0.36 12.02
C LEU A 117 16.14 0.69 11.41
N PRO A 118 16.30 0.74 10.07
CA PRO A 118 17.11 1.74 9.40
C PRO A 118 16.70 3.17 9.76
N VAL A 119 17.70 4.04 9.91
CA VAL A 119 17.51 5.45 10.27
C VAL A 119 16.58 6.19 9.28
N GLY A 120 16.69 5.89 7.99
CA GLY A 120 15.78 6.49 6.99
C GLY A 120 14.32 6.12 7.21
N ILE A 121 14.04 4.88 7.62
CA ILE A 121 12.69 4.43 7.93
C ILE A 121 12.18 5.09 9.22
N GLN A 122 13.04 5.24 10.23
CA GLN A 122 12.71 5.99 11.45
C GLN A 122 12.31 7.44 11.15
N GLN A 123 13.12 8.15 10.37
CA GLN A 123 12.85 9.55 10.02
C GLN A 123 11.52 9.70 9.29
N ALA A 124 11.23 8.79 8.38
CA ALA A 124 9.97 8.77 7.66
C ALA A 124 8.79 8.43 8.61
N LEU A 125 8.97 7.50 9.56
CA LEU A 125 7.99 7.19 10.62
C LEU A 125 7.68 8.42 11.50
N ASP A 126 8.70 9.22 11.82
CA ASP A 126 8.54 10.49 12.53
C ASP A 126 7.76 11.53 11.71
N VAL A 127 7.96 11.60 10.39
CA VAL A 127 7.16 12.45 9.50
C VAL A 127 5.69 12.03 9.54
N VAL A 128 5.38 10.73 9.44
CA VAL A 128 3.99 10.22 9.54
C VAL A 128 3.35 10.64 10.85
N ARG A 129 4.11 10.56 11.95
CA ARG A 129 3.61 10.89 13.27
C ARG A 129 3.29 12.38 13.38
N VAL A 130 4.19 13.23 12.91
CA VAL A 130 4.02 14.68 12.92
C VAL A 130 2.85 15.06 12.01
N VAL A 131 2.86 14.61 10.76
CA VAL A 131 1.85 14.98 9.77
C VAL A 131 0.51 14.33 10.09
N GLY A 132 0.46 13.07 10.51
CA GLY A 132 -0.78 12.41 10.91
C GLY A 132 -1.44 13.00 12.17
N ASN A 133 -0.69 13.73 13.01
CA ASN A 133 -1.25 14.54 14.10
C ASN A 133 -1.70 15.91 13.60
N HIS A 134 -0.92 16.59 12.76
CA HIS A 134 -1.21 17.96 12.33
C HIS A 134 -2.18 18.05 11.13
N ALA A 135 -2.28 17.01 10.29
CA ALA A 135 -3.19 16.94 9.14
C ALA A 135 -4.68 16.96 9.54
N VAL A 136 -5.00 16.72 10.82
CA VAL A 136 -6.35 16.85 11.36
C VAL A 136 -6.60 18.20 12.04
N HIS A 137 -5.56 19.01 12.26
CA HIS A 137 -5.65 20.33 12.89
C HIS A 137 -5.61 21.46 11.85
N PRO A 138 -6.59 22.41 11.87
CA PRO A 138 -6.62 23.50 10.89
C PRO A 138 -5.43 24.46 11.06
N GLY A 139 -4.70 24.74 9.96
CA GLY A 139 -3.78 25.88 9.86
C GLY A 139 -2.27 25.59 9.89
N GLU A 140 -1.84 24.32 9.98
CA GLU A 140 -0.40 23.98 10.10
C GLU A 140 0.24 23.43 8.82
N LEU A 141 -0.54 22.81 7.93
CA LEU A 141 -0.07 22.25 6.65
C LEU A 141 -1.08 22.59 5.54
N THR A 142 -0.60 22.78 4.31
CA THR A 142 -1.47 22.90 3.15
C THR A 142 -2.00 21.53 2.71
N GLU A 143 -3.05 21.49 1.89
CA GLU A 143 -3.57 20.23 1.34
C GLU A 143 -2.54 19.52 0.45
N GLU A 144 -1.73 20.29 -0.27
CA GLU A 144 -0.63 19.81 -1.13
C GLU A 144 0.45 19.12 -0.28
N ASP A 145 0.86 19.75 0.84
CA ASP A 145 1.83 19.14 1.78
C ASP A 145 1.33 17.79 2.32
N ILE A 146 0.02 17.68 2.60
CA ILE A 146 -0.58 16.45 3.14
C ILE A 146 -0.62 15.35 2.06
N ALA A 147 -0.88 15.71 0.80
CA ALA A 147 -0.88 14.77 -0.31
C ALA A 147 0.52 14.20 -0.58
N ASP A 148 1.54 15.06 -0.66
CA ASP A 148 2.93 14.65 -0.87
C ASP A 148 3.44 13.75 0.26
N VAL A 149 3.09 14.11 1.51
CA VAL A 149 3.42 13.26 2.65
C VAL A 149 2.70 11.94 2.54
N ALA A 150 1.38 11.91 2.28
CA ALA A 150 0.59 10.68 2.16
C ALA A 150 1.17 9.73 1.10
N ILE A 151 1.60 10.25 -0.05
CA ILE A 151 2.28 9.45 -1.09
C ILE A 151 3.57 8.82 -0.53
N SER A 152 4.39 9.61 0.15
CA SER A 152 5.63 9.13 0.79
C SER A 152 5.37 8.05 1.85
N LEU A 153 4.20 8.06 2.52
CA LEU A 153 3.82 7.05 3.50
C LEU A 153 3.60 5.67 2.87
N PHE A 154 3.03 5.61 1.66
CA PHE A 154 2.79 4.35 0.97
C PHE A 154 4.11 3.63 0.66
N GLU A 155 5.11 4.38 0.20
CA GLU A 155 6.46 3.87 -0.07
C GLU A 155 7.15 3.41 1.22
N LEU A 156 7.01 4.20 2.30
CA LEU A 156 7.59 3.88 3.58
C LEU A 156 7.05 2.56 4.15
N ILE A 157 5.73 2.37 4.16
CA ILE A 157 5.12 1.14 4.68
C ILE A 157 5.61 -0.07 3.89
N ASN A 158 5.70 0.04 2.56
CA ASN A 158 6.28 -1.01 1.72
C ASN A 158 7.75 -1.28 2.07
N ALA A 159 8.54 -0.24 2.31
CA ALA A 159 9.94 -0.40 2.72
C ALA A 159 10.09 -1.10 4.08
N ILE A 160 9.19 -0.83 5.04
CA ILE A 160 9.18 -1.52 6.33
C ILE A 160 8.85 -3.00 6.13
N VAL A 161 7.83 -3.32 5.33
CA VAL A 161 7.46 -4.72 5.04
C VAL A 161 8.61 -5.45 4.34
N GLU A 162 9.24 -4.84 3.34
CA GLU A 162 10.39 -5.42 2.65
C GLU A 162 11.53 -5.75 3.64
N ASP A 163 11.89 -4.80 4.50
CA ASP A 163 13.07 -4.91 5.35
C ASP A 163 12.83 -5.76 6.62
N ARG A 164 11.61 -5.77 7.16
CA ARG A 164 11.25 -6.47 8.40
C ARG A 164 10.51 -7.79 8.22
N ILE A 165 9.89 -8.02 7.06
CA ILE A 165 9.09 -9.22 6.82
C ILE A 165 9.68 -10.01 5.64
N ALA A 166 9.74 -9.40 4.46
CA ALA A 166 10.15 -10.10 3.23
C ALA A 166 11.62 -10.55 3.28
N ARG A 167 12.53 -9.64 3.63
CA ARG A 167 13.97 -9.92 3.70
C ARG A 167 14.32 -10.98 4.76
N PRO A 168 13.85 -10.91 6.02
CA PRO A 168 14.07 -12.00 6.98
C PRO A 168 13.51 -13.33 6.50
N LYS A 169 12.31 -13.36 5.93
CA LYS A 169 11.69 -14.56 5.35
C LYS A 169 12.53 -15.15 4.22
N ALA A 170 13.07 -14.32 3.32
CA ALA A 170 13.93 -14.74 2.24
C ALA A 170 15.27 -15.30 2.73
N LEU A 171 15.88 -14.66 3.73
CA LEU A 171 17.13 -15.14 4.35
C LEU A 171 16.93 -16.48 5.08
N GLU A 172 15.84 -16.63 5.82
CA GLU A 172 15.49 -17.90 6.46
C GLU A 172 15.28 -19.01 5.43
N ALA A 173 14.55 -18.72 4.34
CA ALA A 173 14.37 -19.67 3.26
C ALA A 173 15.70 -20.09 2.60
N LEU A 174 16.69 -19.18 2.50
CA LEU A 174 18.04 -19.51 2.03
C LEU A 174 18.78 -20.39 3.04
N TYR A 175 18.70 -20.09 4.33
CA TYR A 175 19.33 -20.90 5.38
C TYR A 175 18.75 -22.32 5.42
N GLN A 176 17.43 -22.47 5.25
CA GLN A 176 16.74 -23.76 5.23
C GLN A 176 17.13 -24.65 4.02
N ARG A 177 17.71 -24.07 2.95
CA ARG A 177 18.25 -24.85 1.82
C ARG A 177 19.57 -25.57 2.17
N LEU A 178 20.21 -25.23 3.28
CA LEU A 178 21.45 -25.90 3.69
C LEU A 178 21.16 -27.37 4.08
N PRO A 179 22.06 -28.32 3.75
CA PRO A 179 21.94 -29.70 4.20
C PRO A 179 21.83 -29.79 5.73
N GLU A 180 21.06 -30.75 6.23
CA GLU A 180 20.78 -30.89 7.67
C GLU A 180 22.07 -31.05 8.50
N GLY A 181 23.07 -31.74 7.97
CA GLY A 181 24.38 -31.87 8.61
C GLY A 181 25.13 -30.54 8.77
N ALA A 182 25.02 -29.63 7.80
CA ALA A 182 25.62 -28.30 7.88
C ALA A 182 24.88 -27.40 8.89
N ARG A 183 23.54 -27.47 8.93
CA ARG A 183 22.72 -26.74 9.90
C ARG A 183 23.02 -27.17 11.34
N LYS A 184 23.07 -28.47 11.62
CA LYS A 184 23.44 -29.00 12.95
C LYS A 184 24.86 -28.62 13.37
N ALA A 185 25.80 -28.53 12.42
CA ALA A 185 27.15 -28.08 12.70
C ALA A 185 27.22 -26.59 13.07
N ILE A 186 26.42 -25.75 12.40
CA ILE A 186 26.29 -24.31 12.70
C ILE A 186 25.61 -24.11 14.06
N GLU A 187 24.50 -24.81 14.35
CA GLU A 187 23.82 -24.75 15.65
C GLU A 187 24.76 -25.13 16.81
N LYS A 188 25.60 -26.15 16.62
CA LYS A 188 26.59 -26.56 17.62
C LYS A 188 27.71 -25.54 17.81
N ARG A 189 28.05 -24.75 16.79
CA ARG A 189 29.03 -23.66 16.87
C ARG A 189 28.45 -22.44 17.59
N ASP A 190 27.21 -22.06 17.23
CA ASP A 190 26.58 -20.83 17.71
C ASP A 190 25.95 -20.99 19.11
N GLY A 191 25.75 -22.24 19.58
CA GLY A 191 25.36 -22.57 20.96
C GLY A 191 26.50 -22.58 21.98
N GLN A 192 27.70 -22.10 21.62
CA GLN A 192 28.83 -21.84 22.52
C GLN A 192 28.93 -20.35 22.85
#